data_AF-A0A2M7P7L0-F1
#
_entry.id   AF-A0A2M7P7L0-F1
#
_cell.length_a   1.000
_cell.length_b   1.000
_cell.length_c   1.000
_cell.angle_alpha   90.00
_cell.angle_beta   90.00
_cell.angle_gamma   90.00
#
_symmetry.space_group_name_H-M   'P 1'
#
loop_
_entity.id
_entity.type
_entity.pdbx_description
1 polymer ?
#
loop_
_entity_poly.entity_id
_entity_poly.type
_entity_poly.pdbx_seq_one_letter_code
_entity_poly.pdbx_strand_id
1 'polypeptide(L)'
;MNWVPLFSRQCIEHWFIEANACLSMLLGLDSPQELMAAFTDIGRQHYVNPQYRVLFKKILDREGSIRNFETPLFKKDGHVLWIVSER
;
A
#
# COMPACT_ATOMS: atom_id res chain seq x y z
N MET A 1 -4.47 19.35 8.51
CA MET A 1 -4.38 18.13 7.67
C MET A 1 -5.08 17.02 8.43
N ASN A 2 -6.16 16.46 7.88
CA ASN A 2 -6.91 15.38 8.52
C ASN A 2 -6.33 14.05 8.07
N TRP A 3 -5.78 13.27 9.00
CA TRP A 3 -5.33 11.91 8.75
C TRP A 3 -6.55 10.98 8.81
N VAL A 4 -6.83 10.28 7.71
CA VAL A 4 -7.87 9.26 7.65
C VAL A 4 -7.20 7.90 7.88
N PRO A 5 -7.55 7.17 8.96
CA PRO A 5 -6.96 5.86 9.21
C PRO A 5 -7.38 4.86 8.13
N LEU A 6 -6.39 4.28 7.45
CA LEU A 6 -6.56 3.24 6.44
C LEU A 6 -6.11 1.91 7.02
N PHE A 7 -6.87 0.85 6.78
CA PHE A 7 -6.52 -0.49 7.25
C PHE A 7 -6.31 -1.42 6.06
N SER A 8 -5.15 -2.07 6.03
CA SER A 8 -4.90 -3.21 5.17
C SER A 8 -3.99 -4.21 5.87
N ARG A 9 -4.18 -5.51 5.61
CA ARG A 9 -3.21 -6.55 5.92
C ARG A 9 -2.49 -6.90 4.64
N GLN A 10 -1.17 -6.89 4.66
CA GLN A 10 -0.33 -7.29 3.52
C GLN A 10 0.50 -8.52 3.89
N CYS A 11 0.83 -9.39 2.97
CA CYS A 11 1.84 -10.44 3.22
C CYS A 11 3.20 -10.00 2.64
N ILE A 12 4.29 -10.61 3.11
CA ILE A 12 5.62 -10.37 2.53
C ILE A 12 5.69 -10.98 1.11
N GLU A 13 4.98 -12.09 0.90
CA GLU A 13 4.88 -12.78 -0.40
C GLU A 13 3.72 -12.28 -1.26
N HIS A 14 2.57 -11.98 -0.64
CA HIS A 14 1.33 -11.57 -1.31
C HIS A 14 0.90 -10.16 -0.91
N TRP A 15 0.31 -9.42 -1.83
CA TRP A 15 0.23 -7.98 -1.74
C TRP A 15 -0.80 -7.43 -0.73
N PHE A 16 -2.04 -7.91 -0.81
CA PHE A 16 -3.09 -7.63 0.16
C PHE A 16 -3.75 -8.94 0.58
N ILE A 17 -3.84 -9.15 1.88
CA ILE A 17 -4.67 -10.19 2.50
C ILE A 17 -6.06 -9.58 2.74
N GLU A 18 -6.11 -8.34 3.23
CA GLU A 18 -7.35 -7.60 3.53
C GLU A 18 -7.14 -6.11 3.27
N ALA A 19 -8.19 -5.41 2.84
CA ALA A 19 -8.21 -3.95 2.69
C ALA A 19 -9.62 -3.41 3.00
N ASN A 20 -9.70 -2.26 3.66
CA ASN A 20 -10.98 -1.60 3.89
C ASN A 20 -11.45 -0.83 2.64
N ALA A 21 -12.75 -0.53 2.57
CA ALA A 21 -13.34 0.24 1.48
C ALA A 21 -12.74 1.65 1.37
N CYS A 22 -12.34 2.25 2.50
CA CYS A 22 -11.74 3.58 2.52
C CYS A 22 -10.42 3.63 1.73
N LEU A 23 -9.55 2.64 1.89
CA LEU A 23 -8.31 2.53 1.12
C LEU A 23 -8.59 2.36 -0.38
N SER A 24 -9.60 1.59 -0.73
CA SER A 24 -9.98 1.36 -2.13
C SER A 24 -10.41 2.69 -2.79
N MET A 25 -11.35 3.41 -2.16
CA MET A 25 -11.81 4.71 -2.64
C MET A 25 -10.67 5.73 -2.75
N LEU A 26 -9.77 5.73 -1.76
CA LEU A 26 -8.66 6.68 -1.70
C LEU A 26 -7.61 6.39 -2.79
N LEU A 27 -7.46 5.13 -3.20
CA LEU A 27 -6.67 4.72 -4.36
C LEU A 27 -7.37 4.90 -5.72
N GLY A 28 -8.61 5.41 -5.72
CA GLY A 28 -9.41 5.63 -6.93
C GLY A 28 -10.05 4.36 -7.47
N LEU A 29 -10.33 3.39 -6.59
CA LEU A 29 -10.98 2.13 -6.91
C LEU A 29 -12.38 2.07 -6.29
N ASP A 30 -13.28 1.38 -6.97
CA ASP A 30 -14.71 1.30 -6.64
C ASP A 30 -14.97 0.27 -5.52
N SER A 31 -14.06 -0.70 -5.31
CA SER A 31 -14.21 -1.71 -4.26
C SER A 31 -12.88 -2.35 -3.80
N PRO A 32 -12.83 -2.97 -2.61
CA PRO A 32 -11.69 -3.80 -2.18
C PRO A 32 -11.41 -4.98 -3.12
N GLN A 33 -12.44 -5.52 -3.75
CA GLN A 33 -12.30 -6.60 -4.74
C GLN A 33 -11.56 -6.09 -5.98
N GLU A 34 -11.88 -4.87 -6.44
CA GLU A 34 -11.16 -4.23 -7.53
C GLU A 34 -9.71 -3.93 -7.14
N LEU A 35 -9.45 -3.52 -5.90
CA LEU A 35 -8.09 -3.33 -5.37
C LEU A 35 -7.27 -4.62 -5.44
N MET A 36 -7.84 -5.74 -5.02
CA MET A 36 -7.17 -7.04 -5.08
C MET A 36 -6.94 -7.52 -6.52
N ALA A 37 -7.83 -7.16 -7.46
CA ALA A 37 -7.73 -7.55 -8.87
C ALA A 37 -6.78 -6.66 -9.69
N ALA A 38 -6.75 -5.35 -9.42
CA ALA A 38 -5.98 -4.37 -10.19
C ALA A 38 -4.48 -4.42 -9.89
N PHE A 39 -4.11 -4.73 -8.65
CA PHE A 39 -2.74 -4.65 -8.18
C PHE A 39 -2.08 -6.03 -8.04
N THR A 40 -1.82 -6.67 -9.19
CA THR A 40 -1.15 -7.98 -9.26
C THR A 40 0.37 -7.89 -9.12
N ASP A 41 0.97 -6.75 -9.47
CA ASP A 41 2.38 -6.42 -9.24
C ASP A 41 2.50 -5.03 -8.57
N ILE A 42 2.17 -4.97 -7.28
CA ILE A 42 2.22 -3.73 -6.46
C ILE A 42 3.59 -3.06 -6.51
N GLY A 43 4.67 -3.83 -6.57
CA GLY A 43 6.01 -3.27 -6.58
C GLY A 43 6.19 -2.28 -7.72
N ARG A 44 5.61 -2.58 -8.90
CA ARG A 44 5.73 -1.75 -10.09
C ARG A 44 4.53 -0.84 -10.36
N GLN A 45 3.33 -1.29 -9.99
CA GLN A 45 2.08 -0.59 -10.31
C GLN A 45 1.68 0.42 -9.23
N HIS A 46 2.05 0.16 -7.98
CA HIS A 46 1.53 0.90 -6.83
C HIS A 46 2.57 1.79 -6.19
N TYR A 47 3.84 1.37 -6.11
CA TYR A 47 4.90 2.25 -5.63
C TYR A 47 5.41 3.15 -6.75
N VAL A 48 5.56 4.45 -6.47
CA VAL A 48 6.19 5.39 -7.41
C VAL A 48 7.64 4.97 -7.72
N ASN A 49 8.33 4.40 -6.74
CA ASN A 49 9.62 3.74 -6.93
C ASN A 49 9.55 2.31 -6.37
N PRO A 50 9.76 1.26 -7.20
CA PRO A 50 9.74 -0.13 -6.76
C PRO A 50 10.72 -0.46 -5.62
N GLN A 51 11.77 0.33 -5.44
CA GLN A 51 12.72 0.15 -4.32
C GLN A 51 12.08 0.33 -2.95
N TYR A 52 10.99 1.10 -2.83
CA TYR A 52 10.27 1.23 -1.56
C TYR A 52 9.71 -0.11 -1.09
N ARG A 53 9.22 -0.96 -2.01
CA ARG A 53 8.78 -2.31 -1.64
C ARG A 53 9.93 -3.17 -1.15
N VAL A 54 11.11 -3.05 -1.76
CA VAL A 54 12.31 -3.78 -1.33
C VAL A 54 12.71 -3.34 0.07
N LEU A 55 12.71 -2.03 0.34
CA LEU A 55 13.02 -1.49 1.66
C LEU A 55 12.00 -1.92 2.71
N PHE A 56 10.71 -1.85 2.39
CA PHE A 56 9.64 -2.33 3.25
C PHE A 56 9.83 -3.80 3.65
N LYS A 57 10.14 -4.68 2.68
CA LYS A 57 10.43 -6.10 2.97
C LYS A 57 11.65 -6.25 3.89
N LYS A 58 12.75 -5.55 3.58
CA LYS A 58 13.98 -5.61 4.39
C LYS A 58 13.75 -5.17 5.84
N ILE A 59 12.96 -4.12 6.07
CA ILE A 59 12.64 -3.64 7.42
C ILE A 59 11.80 -4.69 8.15
N LEU A 60 10.75 -5.22 7.52
CA LEU A 60 9.94 -6.28 8.13
C LEU A 60 10.75 -7.54 8.44
N ASP A 61 11.59 -8.00 7.51
CA ASP A 61 12.42 -9.20 7.70
C ASP A 61 13.43 -9.01 8.86
N ARG A 62 13.94 -7.79 9.04
CA ARG A 62 14.93 -7.46 10.07
C ARG A 62 14.31 -7.16 11.43
N GLU A 63 13.21 -6.42 11.45
CA GLU A 63 12.66 -5.78 12.66
C GLU A 63 11.31 -6.35 13.09
N GLY A 64 10.67 -7.17 12.24
CA GLY A 64 9.36 -7.78 12.51
C GLY A 64 8.19 -6.80 12.51
N SER A 65 8.44 -5.50 12.32
CA SER A 65 7.43 -4.44 12.32
C SER A 65 7.85 -3.27 11.42
N ILE A 66 6.88 -2.44 11.00
CA ILE A 66 7.09 -1.20 10.25
C ILE A 66 6.50 -0.06 11.07
N ARG A 67 7.21 1.05 11.20
CA ARG A 67 6.70 2.26 11.87
C ARG A 67 7.12 3.49 11.10
N ASN A 68 6.23 4.48 11.01
CA ASN A 68 6.49 5.76 10.36
C ASN A 68 7.11 5.62 8.95
N PHE A 69 6.72 4.59 8.21
CA PHE A 69 7.28 4.35 6.88
C PHE A 69 6.46 5.12 5.86
N GLU A 70 6.93 6.31 5.53
CA GLU A 70 6.28 7.20 4.57
C GLU A 70 6.66 6.80 3.14
N THR A 71 5.66 6.60 2.30
CA THR A 71 5.89 6.26 0.89
C THR A 71 4.92 6.93 -0.06
N PRO A 72 5.40 7.34 -1.25
CA PRO A 72 4.54 7.77 -2.34
C PRO A 72 4.04 6.56 -3.14
N LEU A 73 2.73 6.54 -3.37
CA LEU A 73 2.02 5.52 -4.11
C LEU A 73 1.27 6.12 -5.29
N PHE A 74 1.16 5.38 -6.39
CA PHE A 74 0.23 5.71 -7.47
C PHE A 74 -1.19 5.26 -7.13
N LYS A 75 -2.14 6.16 -7.36
CA LYS A 75 -3.56 5.88 -7.51
C LYS A 75 -3.85 5.30 -8.90
N LYS A 76 -5.06 4.76 -9.10
CA LYS A 76 -5.54 4.25 -10.40
C LYS A 76 -5.45 5.31 -11.52
N ASP A 77 -5.69 6.57 -11.19
CA ASP A 77 -5.64 7.71 -12.12
C ASP A 77 -4.21 8.22 -12.40
N GLY A 78 -3.18 7.61 -11.79
CA GLY A 78 -1.78 7.99 -11.94
C GLY A 78 -1.34 9.14 -11.03
N HIS A 79 -2.23 9.73 -10.22
CA HIS A 79 -1.83 10.71 -9.22
C HIS A 79 -1.12 10.05 -8.03
N VAL A 80 -0.25 10.83 -7.38
CA VAL A 80 0.52 10.37 -6.23
C VAL A 80 -0.22 10.63 -4.93
N LEU A 81 -0.32 9.58 -4.12
CA LEU A 81 -0.77 9.61 -2.74
C LEU A 81 0.42 9.34 -1.82
N TRP A 82 0.56 10.12 -0.76
CA TRP A 82 1.48 9.80 0.33
C TRP A 82 0.76 9.01 1.42
N ILE A 83 1.34 7.87 1.81
CA ILE A 83 0.86 7.05 2.92
C ILE A 83 1.95 6.92 3.97
N VAL A 84 1.54 6.87 5.23
CA VAL A 84 2.39 6.41 6.34
C VAL A 84 1.93 5.01 6.69
N SER A 85 2.85 4.04 6.61
CA SER A 85 2.59 2.66 6.99
C SER A 85 3.08 2.41 8.40
N GLU A 86 2.23 1.73 9.17
CA GLU A 86 2.52 1.19 10.49
C GLU A 86 2.00 -0.24 10.52
N ARG A 87 2.83 -1.19 10.95
CA ARG A 87 2.50 -2.61 10.89
C ARG A 87 3.22 -3.42 11.96
#